data_AF-A0A961JP87-F1
#
_entry.id   AF-A0A961JP87-F1
#
_cell.length_a   1.000
_cell.length_b   1.000
_cell.length_c   1.000
_cell.angle_alpha   90.00
_cell.angle_beta   90.00
_cell.angle_gamma   90.00
#
_symmetry.space_group_name_H-M   'P 1'
#
loop_
_entity.id
_entity.type
_entity.pdbx_description
1 polymer ?
#
loop_
_entity_poly.entity_id
_entity_poly.type
_entity_poly.pdbx_seq_one_letter_code
_entity_poly.pdbx_strand_id
1 'polypeptide(L)'
;MLALLLLALLLAPAESGRPPPDEVALVIRRLGPLQALSFAEDREYCTYLLRGAGGVLFFSEIVRGGRDGCTPRRPLSHATPVASVHTHGAYNPDVPAEFPTTLDMESDRNEGVAGYVATPGGRLWHIDSRRMVAVQLCQPGCLPRDPAFHEGDDGVIADRYSHRQLIALEAGSP
;
A
#
# COMPACT_ATOMS: atom_id res chain seq x y z
N MET A 1 -16.34 -56.12 -8.18
CA MET A 1 -15.57 -55.36 -7.18
C MET A 1 -15.12 -54.06 -7.83
N LEU A 2 -15.84 -52.96 -7.59
CA LEU A 2 -15.56 -51.66 -8.20
C LEU A 2 -14.59 -50.92 -7.28
N ALA A 3 -13.35 -50.70 -7.74
CA ALA A 3 -12.36 -49.92 -7.01
C ALA A 3 -12.74 -48.43 -7.07
N LEU A 4 -13.15 -47.85 -5.94
CA LEU A 4 -13.27 -46.41 -5.80
C LEU A 4 -11.87 -45.80 -5.75
N LEU A 5 -11.47 -45.13 -6.83
CA LEU A 5 -10.37 -44.15 -6.81
C LEU A 5 -10.86 -42.88 -6.10
N LEU A 6 -10.43 -42.69 -4.86
CA LEU A 6 -10.54 -41.43 -4.14
C LEU A 6 -9.54 -40.43 -4.72
N LEU A 7 -10.02 -39.53 -5.58
CA LEU A 7 -9.26 -38.39 -6.06
C LEU A 7 -9.16 -37.36 -4.93
N ALA A 8 -8.01 -37.27 -4.27
CA ALA A 8 -7.72 -36.22 -3.31
C ALA A 8 -7.58 -34.89 -4.06
N LEU A 9 -8.60 -34.04 -4.02
CA LEU A 9 -8.49 -32.64 -4.42
C LEU A 9 -7.52 -31.95 -3.46
N LEU A 10 -6.32 -31.65 -3.94
CA LEU A 10 -5.42 -30.68 -3.31
C LEU A 10 -6.11 -29.30 -3.38
N LEU A 11 -6.74 -28.88 -2.29
CA LEU A 11 -7.13 -27.48 -2.12
C LEU A 11 -5.84 -26.66 -2.07
N ALA A 12 -5.51 -25.99 -3.19
CA ALA A 12 -4.49 -24.95 -3.17
C ALA A 12 -4.88 -23.93 -2.09
N PRO A 13 -3.96 -23.53 -1.20
CA PRO A 13 -4.25 -22.46 -0.25
C PRO A 13 -4.70 -21.25 -1.06
N ALA A 14 -5.83 -20.66 -0.66
CA ALA A 14 -6.25 -19.38 -1.20
C ALA A 14 -5.05 -18.44 -1.03
N GLU A 15 -4.57 -17.85 -2.13
CA GLU A 15 -3.55 -16.81 -2.06
C GLU A 15 -4.04 -15.79 -1.03
N SER A 16 -3.36 -15.75 0.12
CA SER A 16 -3.50 -14.65 1.04
C SER A 16 -3.26 -13.43 0.20
N GLY A 17 -4.21 -12.49 0.09
CA GLY A 17 -4.03 -11.23 -0.66
C GLY A 17 -2.98 -10.31 -0.03
N ARG A 18 -1.86 -10.89 0.43
CA ARG A 18 -0.72 -10.30 1.10
C ARG A 18 0.52 -10.63 0.25
N PRO A 19 1.44 -9.66 0.04
CA PRO A 19 2.61 -9.87 -0.79
C PRO A 19 3.67 -10.74 -0.11
N PRO A 20 4.65 -11.26 -0.89
CA PRO A 20 5.79 -11.98 -0.35
C PRO A 20 6.58 -11.16 0.70
N PRO A 21 7.08 -11.77 1.80
CA PRO A 21 7.78 -11.03 2.86
C PRO A 21 9.03 -10.26 2.41
N ASP A 22 9.75 -10.77 1.41
CA ASP A 22 10.92 -10.12 0.82
C ASP A 22 10.56 -8.88 0.00
N GLU A 23 9.43 -8.93 -0.71
CA GLU A 23 8.83 -7.76 -1.38
C GLU A 23 8.45 -6.68 -0.35
N VAL A 24 7.76 -7.07 0.72
CA VAL A 24 7.39 -6.14 1.81
C VAL A 24 8.62 -5.52 2.46
N ALA A 25 9.66 -6.31 2.74
CA ALA A 25 10.90 -5.80 3.31
C ALA A 25 11.63 -4.82 2.36
N LEU A 26 11.56 -5.06 1.05
CA LEU A 26 12.09 -4.14 0.03
C LEU A 26 11.33 -2.81 0.01
N VAL A 27 9.99 -2.86 0.11
CA VAL A 27 9.12 -1.67 0.19
C VAL A 27 9.39 -0.87 1.47
N ILE A 28 9.49 -1.52 2.63
CA ILE A 28 9.81 -0.85 3.90
C ILE A 28 11.15 -0.10 3.81
N ARG A 29 12.19 -0.74 3.26
CA ARG A 29 13.50 -0.09 3.09
C ARG A 29 13.44 1.11 2.15
N ARG A 30 12.57 1.10 1.14
CA ARG A 30 12.37 2.23 0.22
C ARG A 30 11.59 3.37 0.87
N LEU A 31 10.52 3.06 1.60
CA LEU A 31 9.61 4.05 2.18
C LEU A 31 10.18 4.72 3.43
N GLY A 32 11.02 4.03 4.22
CA GLY A 32 11.60 4.59 5.45
C GLY A 32 12.22 5.99 5.29
N PRO A 33 13.24 6.17 4.45
CA PRO A 33 13.83 7.50 4.23
C PRO A 33 12.87 8.47 3.52
N LEU A 34 11.95 7.99 2.69
CA LEU A 34 10.97 8.85 2.02
C LEU A 34 9.95 9.43 2.99
N GLN A 35 9.53 8.69 4.02
CA GLN A 35 8.60 9.21 5.01
C GLN A 35 9.19 10.39 5.79
N ALA A 36 10.46 10.28 6.18
CA ALA A 36 11.15 11.40 6.85
C ALA A 36 11.17 12.68 5.98
N LEU A 37 11.36 12.52 4.65
CA LEU A 37 11.26 13.65 3.71
C LEU A 37 9.82 14.14 3.55
N SER A 38 8.85 13.23 3.55
CA SER A 38 7.42 13.54 3.40
C SER A 38 6.92 14.44 4.52
N PHE A 39 7.35 14.16 5.74
CA PHE A 39 7.03 14.98 6.92
C PHE A 39 7.72 16.34 6.86
N ALA A 40 9.01 16.36 6.49
CA ALA A 40 9.79 17.59 6.46
C ALA A 40 9.30 18.58 5.38
N GLU A 41 8.80 18.06 4.26
CA GLU A 41 8.39 18.87 3.12
C GLU A 41 6.87 19.04 2.97
N ASP A 42 6.09 18.33 3.80
CA ASP A 42 4.64 18.21 3.66
C ASP A 42 4.26 17.80 2.22
N ARG A 43 4.80 16.67 1.77
CA ARG A 43 4.61 16.13 0.43
C ARG A 43 4.62 14.62 0.39
N GLU A 44 3.83 14.08 -0.52
CA GLU A 44 3.94 12.68 -0.90
C GLU A 44 5.15 12.43 -1.81
N TYR A 45 5.77 11.28 -1.62
CA TYR A 45 6.76 10.72 -2.54
C TYR A 45 6.30 9.36 -3.04
N CYS A 46 6.42 9.14 -4.35
CA CYS A 46 5.95 7.92 -4.99
C CYS A 46 6.94 7.35 -6.01
N THR A 47 6.79 6.06 -6.26
CA THR A 47 7.55 5.28 -7.24
C THR A 47 6.71 4.06 -7.66
N TYR A 48 7.08 3.39 -8.75
CA TYR A 48 6.58 2.05 -9.02
C TYR A 48 7.54 1.00 -8.48
N LEU A 49 6.99 -0.06 -7.89
CA LEU A 49 7.67 -1.35 -7.79
C LEU A 49 7.50 -2.09 -9.12
N LEU A 50 8.60 -2.51 -9.72
CA LEU A 50 8.69 -3.09 -11.04
C LEU A 50 9.30 -4.48 -10.98
N ARG A 51 8.87 -5.35 -11.90
CA ARG A 51 9.45 -6.67 -12.13
C ARG A 51 10.19 -6.69 -13.46
N GLY A 52 11.49 -6.92 -13.40
CA GLY A 52 12.38 -7.04 -14.55
C GLY A 52 12.58 -8.48 -15.02
N ALA A 53 13.58 -8.69 -15.86
CA ALA A 53 13.98 -10.01 -16.34
C ALA A 53 14.39 -10.92 -15.16
N GLY A 54 14.06 -12.21 -15.26
CA GLY A 54 14.33 -13.18 -14.19
C GLY A 54 13.50 -12.98 -12.92
N GLY A 55 12.48 -12.10 -12.94
CA GLY A 55 11.60 -11.86 -11.80
C GLY A 55 12.14 -10.86 -10.78
N VAL A 56 13.30 -10.26 -11.03
CA VAL A 56 13.97 -9.32 -10.12
C VAL A 56 13.11 -8.08 -9.90
N LEU A 57 12.93 -7.72 -8.63
CA LEU A 57 12.20 -6.53 -8.23
C LEU A 57 13.13 -5.30 -8.10
N PHE A 58 12.68 -4.17 -8.61
CA PHE A 58 13.37 -2.88 -8.48
C PHE A 58 12.35 -1.73 -8.53
N PHE A 59 12.76 -0.52 -8.17
CA PHE A 59 11.88 0.65 -8.19
C PHE A 59 12.16 1.57 -9.36
N SER A 60 11.15 2.29 -9.83
CA SER A 60 11.34 3.42 -10.74
C SER A 60 12.06 4.59 -10.04
N GLU A 61 12.27 5.67 -10.80
CA GLU A 61 12.63 6.96 -10.21
C GLU A 61 11.59 7.37 -9.16
N ILE A 62 12.06 8.08 -8.13
CA ILE A 62 11.22 8.68 -7.10
C ILE A 62 10.66 9.98 -7.65
N VAL A 63 9.36 10.16 -7.53
CA VAL A 63 8.65 11.39 -7.87
C VAL A 63 8.28 12.09 -6.57
N ARG A 64 8.55 13.40 -6.53
CA ARG A 64 8.02 14.30 -5.50
C ARG A 64 6.64 14.77 -5.95
N GLY A 65 5.62 14.40 -5.19
CA GLY A 65 4.22 14.72 -5.43
C GLY A 65 3.75 16.04 -4.82
N GLY A 66 2.43 16.14 -4.72
CA GLY A 66 1.69 17.17 -4.01
C GLY A 66 1.58 16.90 -2.51
N ARG A 67 0.67 17.60 -1.84
CA ARG A 67 0.30 17.32 -0.45
C ARG A 67 -0.55 16.06 -0.33
N ASP A 68 -1.52 15.95 -1.24
CA ASP A 68 -2.56 14.90 -1.24
C ASP A 68 -2.59 14.17 -2.59
N GLY A 69 -1.42 13.77 -3.07
CA GLY A 69 -1.34 12.96 -4.27
C GLY A 69 0.04 12.91 -4.92
N CYS A 70 0.40 11.73 -5.42
CA CYS A 70 1.60 11.50 -6.20
C CYS A 70 1.36 10.45 -7.28
N THR A 71 1.68 10.80 -8.53
CA THR A 71 1.60 9.87 -9.66
C THR A 71 3.00 9.42 -10.07
N PRO A 72 3.37 8.15 -9.85
CA PRO A 72 4.69 7.66 -10.25
C PRO A 72 4.82 7.63 -11.77
N ARG A 73 6.04 7.90 -12.27
CA ARG A 73 6.31 7.86 -13.72
C ARG A 73 6.51 6.42 -14.16
N ARG A 74 5.64 5.94 -15.04
CA ARG A 74 5.77 4.60 -15.62
C ARG A 74 7.04 4.59 -16.49
N PRO A 75 8.01 3.68 -16.21
CA PRO A 75 9.22 3.62 -17.01
C PRO A 75 8.90 3.16 -18.43
N LEU A 76 9.67 3.64 -19.40
CA LEU A 76 9.61 3.20 -20.80
C LEU A 76 10.28 1.83 -21.03
N SER A 77 10.69 1.15 -19.96
CA SER A 77 11.39 -0.13 -20.03
C SER A 77 10.41 -1.31 -20.22
N HIS A 78 10.94 -2.47 -20.61
CA HIS A 78 10.17 -3.72 -20.68
C HIS A 78 9.79 -4.30 -19.30
N ALA A 79 9.96 -3.55 -18.22
CA ALA A 79 9.63 -4.00 -16.87
C ALA A 79 8.12 -3.91 -16.63
N THR A 80 7.57 -4.89 -15.92
CA THR A 80 6.15 -4.94 -15.59
C THR A 80 5.89 -4.29 -14.24
N PRO A 81 5.02 -3.27 -14.13
CA PRO A 81 4.63 -2.73 -12.84
C PRO A 81 3.90 -3.77 -11.98
N VAL A 82 4.35 -3.89 -10.73
CA VAL A 82 3.79 -4.78 -9.72
C VAL A 82 2.84 -3.98 -8.82
N ALA A 83 3.33 -2.84 -8.32
CA ALA A 83 2.56 -1.98 -7.44
C ALA A 83 2.95 -0.50 -7.59
N SER A 84 2.00 0.41 -7.38
CA SER A 84 2.31 1.76 -6.96
C SER A 84 2.86 1.72 -5.52
N VAL A 85 3.74 2.65 -5.18
CA VAL A 85 4.35 2.74 -3.85
C VAL A 85 4.45 4.21 -3.50
N HIS A 86 3.79 4.64 -2.44
CA HIS A 86 3.85 6.03 -2.02
C HIS A 86 3.79 6.21 -0.50
N THR A 87 4.13 7.43 -0.10
CA THR A 87 4.01 7.97 1.25
C THR A 87 2.88 9.00 1.22
N HIS A 88 2.07 9.07 2.25
CA HIS A 88 1.29 10.28 2.54
C HIS A 88 2.26 11.39 3.01
N GLY A 89 1.79 12.65 2.98
CA GLY A 89 2.53 13.82 3.42
C GLY A 89 2.77 13.91 4.94
N ALA A 90 2.98 15.13 5.44
CA ALA A 90 3.05 15.35 6.88
C ALA A 90 1.70 15.06 7.55
N TYR A 91 1.72 14.81 8.86
CA TYR A 91 0.49 14.66 9.62
C TYR A 91 -0.39 15.90 9.49
N ASN A 92 -1.66 15.68 9.11
CA ASN A 92 -2.70 16.69 9.09
C ASN A 92 -4.00 16.02 9.58
N PRO A 93 -4.64 16.54 10.65
CA PRO A 93 -5.87 15.95 11.21
C PRO A 93 -7.08 16.05 10.29
N ASP A 94 -7.03 16.88 9.24
CA ASP A 94 -8.13 17.08 8.29
C ASP A 94 -8.10 16.10 7.11
N VAL A 95 -7.13 15.17 7.07
CA VAL A 95 -6.99 14.14 6.04
C VAL A 95 -6.59 12.80 6.65
N PRO A 96 -6.93 11.65 6.02
CA PRO A 96 -6.55 10.34 6.54
C PRO A 96 -5.04 10.17 6.79
N ALA A 97 -4.66 9.92 8.04
CA ALA A 97 -3.29 9.79 8.51
C ALA A 97 -2.92 8.34 8.93
N GLU A 98 -3.89 7.45 9.04
CA GLU A 98 -3.69 6.07 9.50
C GLU A 98 -4.07 5.01 8.47
N PHE A 99 -4.75 5.35 7.39
CA PHE A 99 -5.26 4.39 6.41
C PHE A 99 -5.20 4.94 4.97
N PRO A 100 -5.17 4.07 3.94
CA PRO A 100 -5.20 4.50 2.54
C PRO A 100 -6.60 4.98 2.15
N THR A 101 -6.66 5.94 1.23
CA THR A 101 -7.91 6.50 0.75
C THR A 101 -8.61 5.59 -0.27
N THR A 102 -9.89 5.87 -0.53
CA THR A 102 -10.65 5.29 -1.65
C THR A 102 -10.01 5.65 -2.99
N LEU A 103 -9.49 6.88 -3.11
CA LEU A 103 -8.81 7.35 -4.29
C LEU A 103 -7.52 6.56 -4.59
N ASP A 104 -6.76 6.18 -3.57
CA ASP A 104 -5.59 5.30 -3.72
C ASP A 104 -5.98 3.97 -4.36
N MET A 105 -7.01 3.34 -3.78
CA MET A 105 -7.48 2.04 -4.24
C MET A 105 -8.05 2.08 -5.66
N GLU A 106 -8.80 3.13 -5.99
CA GLU A 106 -9.37 3.34 -7.32
C GLU A 106 -8.28 3.62 -8.36
N SER A 107 -7.27 4.42 -8.00
CA SER A 107 -6.14 4.72 -8.87
C SER A 107 -5.33 3.46 -9.18
N ASP A 108 -5.00 2.65 -8.17
CA ASP A 108 -4.31 1.38 -8.36
C ASP A 108 -5.11 0.40 -9.23
N ARG A 109 -6.43 0.35 -9.03
CA ARG A 109 -7.34 -0.43 -9.86
C ARG A 109 -7.29 0.05 -11.31
N ASN A 110 -7.38 1.35 -11.54
CA ASN A 110 -7.39 1.95 -12.88
C ASN A 110 -6.06 1.71 -13.61
N GLU A 111 -4.95 1.72 -12.89
CA GLU A 111 -3.62 1.42 -13.41
C GLU A 111 -3.34 -0.09 -13.59
N GLY A 112 -4.20 -0.94 -13.02
CA GLY A 112 -4.08 -2.41 -13.08
C GLY A 112 -2.94 -2.97 -12.22
N VAL A 113 -2.54 -2.25 -11.17
CA VAL A 113 -1.43 -2.61 -10.26
C VAL A 113 -1.94 -2.77 -8.84
N ALA A 114 -1.13 -3.37 -7.96
CA ALA A 114 -1.34 -3.26 -6.51
C ALA A 114 -0.91 -1.89 -5.98
N GLY A 115 -1.13 -1.63 -4.69
CA GLY A 115 -0.61 -0.44 -4.00
C GLY A 115 0.14 -0.75 -2.72
N TYR A 116 1.07 0.12 -2.36
CA TYR A 116 1.67 0.22 -1.03
C TYR A 116 1.60 1.66 -0.55
N VAL A 117 1.04 1.86 0.65
CA VAL A 117 0.81 3.19 1.23
C VAL A 117 1.44 3.26 2.61
N ALA A 118 2.37 4.19 2.78
CA ALA A 118 2.99 4.54 4.06
C ALA A 118 2.30 5.77 4.65
N THR A 119 1.73 5.64 5.84
CA THR A 119 0.94 6.72 6.48
C THR A 119 1.72 7.39 7.63
N PRO A 120 1.41 8.65 8.01
CA PRO A 120 2.13 9.39 9.05
C PRO A 120 2.26 8.70 10.41
N GLY A 121 1.30 7.85 10.78
CA GLY A 121 1.37 7.01 11.98
C GLY A 121 2.44 5.90 11.91
N GLY A 122 3.14 5.74 10.79
CA GLY A 122 4.15 4.71 10.56
C GLY A 122 3.57 3.34 10.22
N ARG A 123 2.29 3.27 9.80
CA ARG A 123 1.66 2.05 9.28
C ARG A 123 2.10 1.84 7.83
N LEU A 124 2.14 0.57 7.41
CA LEU A 124 2.25 0.20 6.00
C LEU A 124 1.03 -0.59 5.59
N TRP A 125 0.41 -0.15 4.49
CA TRP A 125 -0.74 -0.79 3.90
C TRP A 125 -0.40 -1.38 2.54
N HIS A 126 -1.08 -2.47 2.21
CA HIS A 126 -1.10 -3.03 0.87
C HIS A 126 -2.52 -3.02 0.33
N ILE A 127 -2.68 -2.50 -0.87
CA ILE A 127 -3.92 -2.52 -1.63
C ILE A 127 -3.84 -3.67 -2.63
N ASP A 128 -4.61 -4.73 -2.38
CA ASP A 128 -4.97 -5.69 -3.43
C ASP A 128 -6.08 -5.04 -4.24
N SER A 129 -5.65 -4.29 -5.27
CA SER A 129 -6.60 -3.58 -6.09
C SER A 129 -7.56 -4.59 -6.69
N ARG A 130 -7.12 -5.74 -7.23
CA ARG A 130 -7.97 -6.77 -7.90
C ARG A 130 -9.13 -7.24 -7.03
N ARG A 131 -8.90 -7.40 -5.73
CA ARG A 131 -9.95 -7.77 -4.76
C ARG A 131 -10.67 -6.57 -4.15
N MET A 132 -10.21 -5.34 -4.40
CA MET A 132 -10.68 -4.09 -3.81
C MET A 132 -10.62 -4.13 -2.27
N VAL A 133 -9.46 -4.54 -1.75
CA VAL A 133 -9.18 -4.70 -0.33
C VAL A 133 -7.84 -4.06 0.03
N ALA A 134 -7.83 -3.25 1.08
CA ALA A 134 -6.63 -2.79 1.76
C ALA A 134 -6.36 -3.69 2.98
N VAL A 135 -5.12 -4.11 3.16
CA VAL A 135 -4.65 -4.92 4.29
C VAL A 135 -3.44 -4.25 4.90
N GLN A 136 -3.47 -4.04 6.22
CA GLN A 136 -2.35 -3.52 6.96
C GLN A 136 -1.25 -4.59 7.04
N LEU A 137 -0.06 -4.27 6.58
CA LEU A 137 1.08 -5.17 6.58
C LEU A 137 1.87 -5.12 7.88
N CYS A 138 1.95 -3.93 8.50
CA CYS A 138 2.57 -3.74 9.81
C CYS A 138 1.94 -2.59 10.61
N GLN A 139 2.04 -2.70 11.94
CA GLN A 139 1.46 -1.79 12.94
C GLN A 139 2.17 -0.42 13.00
N PRO A 140 1.58 0.60 13.68
CA PRO A 140 2.23 1.90 13.90
C PRO A 140 3.67 1.76 14.39
N GLY A 141 4.56 2.62 13.88
CA GLY A 141 6.00 2.60 14.19
C GLY A 141 6.84 1.57 13.43
N CYS A 142 6.24 0.82 12.50
CA CYS A 142 6.96 -0.04 11.56
C CYS A 142 7.83 0.77 10.58
N LEU A 143 7.31 1.91 10.16
CA LEU A 143 8.04 2.96 9.45
C LEU A 143 8.17 4.19 10.36
N PRO A 144 9.04 5.16 10.04
CA PRO A 144 9.15 6.41 10.82
C PRO A 144 7.78 7.04 11.01
N ARG A 145 7.50 7.52 12.22
CA ARG A 145 6.26 8.20 12.55
C ARG A 145 6.49 9.71 12.52
N ASP A 146 5.53 10.46 11.98
CA ASP A 146 5.56 11.92 12.06
C ASP A 146 5.51 12.34 13.54
N PRO A 147 6.44 13.18 14.03
CA PRO A 147 6.42 13.66 15.41
C PRO A 147 5.12 14.37 15.82
N ALA A 148 4.39 14.96 14.86
CA ALA A 148 3.12 15.64 15.10
C ALA A 148 1.91 14.68 15.10
N PHE A 149 2.08 13.42 14.70
CA PHE A 149 0.97 12.46 14.61
C PHE A 149 0.39 12.12 15.98
N HIS A 150 -0.93 12.13 16.07
CA HIS A 150 -1.70 11.66 17.22
C HIS A 150 -2.53 10.43 16.83
N GLU A 151 -2.35 9.35 17.58
CA GLU A 151 -3.06 8.09 17.33
C GLU A 151 -4.52 8.21 17.76
N GLY A 152 -5.43 7.76 16.90
CA GLY A 152 -6.87 7.77 17.18
C GLY A 152 -7.61 9.00 16.67
N ASP A 153 -6.93 9.98 16.06
CA ASP A 153 -7.58 11.12 15.40
C ASP A 153 -8.44 10.64 14.20
N ASP A 154 -8.02 9.55 13.53
CA ASP A 154 -8.81 8.82 12.52
C ASP A 154 -9.77 7.76 13.11
N GLY A 155 -9.93 7.73 14.44
CA GLY A 155 -10.73 6.73 15.15
C GLY A 155 -10.08 5.35 15.24
N VAL A 156 -10.91 4.30 15.34
CA VAL A 156 -10.41 2.92 15.51
C VAL A 156 -10.08 2.32 14.16
N ILE A 157 -8.79 2.02 13.96
CA ILE A 157 -8.27 1.46 12.72
C ILE A 157 -8.24 -0.08 12.75
N ALA A 158 -9.01 -0.71 11.87
CA ALA A 158 -8.97 -2.14 11.62
C ALA A 158 -7.73 -2.52 10.80
N ASP A 159 -7.36 -3.79 10.77
CA ASP A 159 -6.21 -4.27 9.96
C ASP A 159 -6.56 -4.52 8.48
N ARG A 160 -7.83 -4.35 8.11
CA ARG A 160 -8.35 -4.64 6.78
C ARG A 160 -9.61 -3.83 6.47
N TYR A 161 -9.66 -3.33 5.24
CA TYR A 161 -10.85 -2.64 4.70
C TYR A 161 -11.16 -3.10 3.29
N SER A 162 -12.43 -3.33 2.99
CA SER A 162 -12.94 -3.31 1.61
C SER A 162 -13.14 -1.87 1.14
N HIS A 163 -13.21 -1.65 -0.17
CA HIS A 163 -13.52 -0.33 -0.75
C HIS A 163 -14.74 0.34 -0.11
N ARG A 164 -15.84 -0.40 0.10
CA ARG A 164 -17.05 0.13 0.77
C ARG A 164 -16.78 0.56 2.22
N GLN A 165 -15.93 -0.17 2.93
CA GLN A 165 -15.57 0.20 4.30
C GLN A 165 -14.67 1.44 4.33
N LEU A 166 -13.78 1.62 3.34
CA LEU A 166 -13.02 2.86 3.19
C LEU A 166 -13.94 4.06 2.94
N ILE A 167 -14.93 3.94 2.04
CA ILE A 167 -15.94 4.99 1.83
C ILE A 167 -16.62 5.39 3.15
N ALA A 168 -17.02 4.39 3.94
CA ALA A 168 -17.69 4.65 5.22
C ALA A 168 -16.75 5.27 6.27
N LEU A 169 -15.48 4.87 6.27
CA LEU A 169 -14.46 5.38 7.18
C LEU A 169 -14.11 6.83 6.85
N GLU A 170 -13.89 7.15 5.58
CA GLU A 170 -13.63 8.52 5.12
C GLU A 170 -14.80 9.46 5.40
N ALA A 171 -16.03 9.01 5.16
CA ALA A 171 -17.22 9.82 5.45
C ALA A 171 -17.44 10.10 6.95
N GLY A 172 -16.77 9.33 7.83
CA GLY A 172 -16.80 9.51 9.27
C GLY A 172 -15.50 10.08 9.85
N SER A 173 -14.49 10.33 9.02
CA SER A 173 -13.26 11.03 9.42
C SER A 173 -13.58 12.54 9.50
N PRO A 174 -13.02 13.27 10.48
CA PRO A 174 -13.35 14.67 10.76
C PRO A 174 -13.12 15.63 9.58
#